data_AF-A0A8T6N7W4-F1
#
_entry.id   AF-A0A8T6N7W4-F1
#
_cell.length_a   1.000
_cell.length_b   1.000
_cell.length_c   1.000
_cell.angle_alpha   90.00
_cell.angle_beta   90.00
_cell.angle_gamma   90.00
#
_symmetry.space_group_name_H-M   'P 1'
#
loop_
_entity.id
_entity.type
_entity.pdbx_description
1 polymer ?
#
loop_
_entity_poly.entity_id
_entity_poly.type
_entity_poly.pdbx_seq_one_letter_code
_entity_poly.pdbx_strand_id
1 'polypeptide(L)'
;MSKNKYIKIEEGTYRGQDQSGRVFPLLKDYQKFVGREEGFVTVDVKELPGYEGLDRVRITVPNIKALSIVSEADYLKFKNEQNETISSGNTADTETDEVAIERIQGRFQILEEMTEALIQQKVKGMIVSGPPGIGKSYGVESTMNKFSTFDDIAGAKRKFEVVKGAMSPIGLYKKLYEHSDPGHVVCFDDCDVILYDDLALNLLKAALDTGRTRTLHW
;
A
#
# COMPACT_ATOMS: atom_id res chain seq x y z
N MET A 1 -7.53 25.21 41.28
CA MET A 1 -7.48 24.20 40.21
C MET A 1 -8.85 24.17 39.56
N SER A 2 -8.97 24.67 38.31
CA SER A 2 -10.23 24.60 37.58
C SER A 2 -10.53 23.13 37.29
N LYS A 3 -11.64 22.59 37.79
CA LYS A 3 -12.09 21.24 37.42
C LYS A 3 -12.42 21.27 35.92
N ASN A 4 -11.74 20.44 35.13
CA ASN A 4 -12.15 20.21 33.75
C ASN A 4 -13.56 19.59 33.78
N LYS A 5 -14.48 20.14 32.99
CA LYS A 5 -15.80 19.56 32.77
C LYS A 5 -15.69 18.57 31.62
N TYR A 6 -16.30 17.41 31.74
CA TYR A 6 -16.35 16.41 30.68
C TYR A 6 -17.77 16.31 30.14
N ILE A 7 -17.89 16.20 28.83
CA ILE A 7 -19.17 16.06 28.14
C ILE A 7 -19.16 14.85 27.23
N LYS A 8 -20.30 14.19 27.13
CA LYS A 8 -20.58 13.19 26.11
C LYS A 8 -21.50 13.81 25.07
N ILE A 9 -21.18 13.58 23.80
CA ILE A 9 -22.02 13.99 22.67
C ILE A 9 -23.08 12.92 22.47
N GLU A 10 -24.36 13.25 22.62
CA GLU A 10 -25.46 12.33 22.29
C GLU A 10 -25.86 12.46 20.81
N GLU A 11 -25.77 13.67 20.24
CA GLU A 11 -25.98 13.93 18.81
C GLU A 11 -25.09 15.09 18.36
N GLY A 12 -24.22 14.86 17.38
CA GLY A 12 -23.36 15.93 16.88
C GLY A 12 -22.43 15.50 15.76
N THR A 13 -21.97 16.49 14.98
CA THR A 13 -21.12 16.23 13.82
C THR A 13 -19.87 17.11 13.82
N TYR A 14 -18.80 16.55 13.28
CA TYR A 14 -17.57 17.28 12.97
C TYR A 14 -17.07 16.85 11.59
N ARG A 15 -16.85 17.82 10.69
CA ARG A 15 -16.46 17.58 9.28
C ARG A 15 -17.35 16.55 8.56
N GLY A 16 -18.65 16.53 8.87
CA GLY A 16 -19.60 15.59 8.30
C GLY A 16 -19.56 14.17 8.89
N GLN A 17 -18.69 13.91 9.87
CA GLN A 17 -18.66 12.64 10.61
C GLN A 17 -19.43 12.75 11.93
N ASP A 18 -20.22 11.72 12.23
CA ASP A 18 -20.95 11.59 13.49
C ASP A 18 -19.99 11.46 14.68
N GLN A 19 -20.29 12.16 15.76
CA GLN A 19 -19.53 12.17 17.01
C GLN A 19 -20.35 11.67 18.20
N SER A 20 -21.55 11.16 17.95
CA SER A 20 -22.44 10.61 18.97
C SER A 20 -21.75 9.47 19.74
N GLY A 21 -21.95 9.43 21.06
CA GLY A 21 -21.32 8.48 21.96
C GLY A 21 -19.93 8.88 22.47
N ARG A 22 -19.24 9.83 21.83
CA ARG A 22 -17.87 10.20 22.22
C ARG A 22 -17.83 11.15 23.41
N VAL A 23 -16.80 11.00 24.25
CA VAL A 23 -16.60 11.79 25.47
C VAL A 23 -15.38 12.69 25.34
N PHE A 24 -15.52 13.97 25.71
CA PHE A 24 -14.48 14.97 25.58
C PHE A 24 -14.33 15.88 26.81
N PRO A 25 -13.12 16.38 27.10
CA PRO A 25 -12.93 17.54 27.97
C PRO A 25 -13.49 18.80 27.29
N LEU A 26 -14.33 19.54 28.00
CA LEU A 26 -14.97 20.77 27.52
C LEU A 26 -14.04 21.97 27.71
N LEU A 27 -13.78 22.69 26.62
CA LEU A 27 -13.01 23.95 26.65
C LEU A 27 -13.92 25.19 26.65
N LYS A 28 -15.02 25.16 25.88
CA LYS A 28 -16.02 26.22 25.87
C LYS A 28 -17.43 25.64 25.80
N ASP A 29 -18.31 26.18 26.64
CA ASP A 29 -19.74 25.86 26.67
C ASP A 29 -20.44 26.10 25.33
N TYR A 30 -21.64 25.53 25.19
CA TYR A 30 -22.47 25.60 23.99
C TYR A 30 -22.72 27.04 23.53
N GLN A 31 -22.43 27.30 22.25
CA GLN A 31 -22.64 28.58 21.59
C GLN A 31 -23.52 28.37 20.36
N LYS A 32 -24.55 29.20 20.19
CA LYS A 32 -25.38 29.16 18.99
C LYS A 32 -24.65 29.78 17.81
N PHE A 33 -24.86 29.24 16.62
CA PHE A 33 -24.49 29.95 15.40
C PHE A 33 -25.40 31.16 15.21
N VAL A 34 -24.84 32.26 14.71
CA VAL A 34 -25.62 33.46 14.40
C VAL A 34 -26.57 33.12 13.25
N GLY A 35 -27.89 33.15 13.52
CA GLY A 35 -28.92 32.91 12.51
C GLY A 35 -29.25 31.45 12.21
N ARG A 36 -28.77 30.48 13.00
CA ARG A 36 -29.19 29.07 12.91
C ARG A 36 -29.71 28.55 14.25
N GLU A 37 -30.56 27.53 14.21
CA GLU A 37 -31.06 26.88 15.44
C GLU A 37 -29.98 26.01 16.11
N GLU A 38 -29.09 25.43 15.31
CA GLU A 38 -27.92 24.66 15.74
C GLU A 38 -26.82 25.53 16.37
N GLY A 39 -25.98 24.89 17.17
CA GLY A 39 -24.82 25.51 17.79
C GLY A 39 -23.61 24.59 17.79
N PHE A 40 -22.61 24.95 18.59
CA PHE A 40 -21.39 24.18 18.72
C PHE A 40 -20.83 24.24 20.13
N VAL A 41 -20.06 23.22 20.50
CA VAL A 41 -19.20 23.20 21.69
C VAL A 41 -17.74 23.13 21.28
N THR A 42 -16.85 23.75 22.05
CA THR A 42 -15.40 23.61 21.81
C THR A 42 -14.83 22.60 22.80
N VAL A 43 -14.23 21.54 22.28
CA VAL A 43 -13.69 20.43 23.06
C VAL A 43 -12.19 20.26 22.83
N ASP A 44 -11.51 19.70 23.83
CA ASP A 44 -10.12 19.25 23.72
C ASP A 44 -10.10 17.87 23.04
N VAL A 45 -9.20 17.71 22.09
CA VAL A 45 -9.05 16.46 21.32
C VAL A 45 -7.61 15.97 21.27
N LYS A 46 -6.70 16.58 22.03
CA LYS A 46 -5.26 16.32 21.96
C LYS A 46 -4.90 14.85 22.20
N GLU A 47 -5.69 14.18 23.03
CA GLU A 47 -5.44 12.79 23.46
C GLU A 47 -6.44 11.79 22.86
N LEU A 48 -7.25 12.20 21.87
CA LEU A 48 -8.28 11.37 21.26
C LEU A 48 -7.96 11.06 19.79
N PRO A 49 -8.23 9.83 19.32
CA PRO A 49 -8.01 9.44 17.94
C PRO A 49 -8.93 10.17 16.96
N GLY A 50 -8.49 10.31 15.71
CA GLY A 50 -9.25 10.98 14.64
C GLY A 50 -9.10 12.50 14.61
N TYR A 51 -8.18 13.06 15.42
CA TYR A 51 -7.91 14.50 15.50
C TYR A 51 -6.41 14.83 15.44
N GLU A 52 -5.64 14.04 14.68
CA GLU A 52 -4.19 14.19 14.56
C GLU A 52 -3.78 15.64 14.22
N GLY A 53 -2.87 16.19 15.02
CA GLY A 53 -2.35 17.55 14.85
C GLY A 53 -3.29 18.68 15.30
N LEU A 54 -4.40 18.38 15.99
CA LEU A 54 -5.34 19.38 16.52
C LEU A 54 -5.40 19.33 18.04
N ASP A 55 -5.28 20.49 18.70
CA ASP A 55 -5.47 20.59 20.16
C ASP A 55 -6.94 20.74 20.55
N ARG A 56 -7.76 21.32 19.67
CA ARG A 56 -9.17 21.64 19.96
C ARG A 56 -10.03 21.62 18.71
N VAL A 57 -11.29 21.24 18.89
CA VAL A 57 -12.28 21.14 17.80
C VAL A 57 -13.62 21.74 18.22
N ARG A 58 -14.37 22.26 17.24
CA ARG A 58 -15.77 22.64 17.41
C ARG A 58 -16.67 21.54 16.88
N ILE A 59 -17.43 20.90 17.77
CA ILE A 59 -18.44 19.90 17.40
C ILE A 59 -19.77 20.62 17.24
N THR A 60 -20.40 20.47 16.07
CA THR A 60 -21.72 21.02 15.79
C THR A 60 -22.76 20.13 16.45
N VAL A 61 -23.66 20.73 17.23
CA VAL A 61 -24.73 20.01 17.92
C VAL A 61 -26.06 20.74 17.70
N PRO A 62 -27.18 20.01 17.53
CA PRO A 62 -28.46 20.60 17.18
C PRO A 62 -29.02 21.50 18.30
N ASN A 63 -28.79 21.12 19.56
CA ASN A 63 -29.19 21.90 20.73
C ASN A 63 -28.42 21.46 21.98
N ILE A 64 -28.60 22.17 23.10
CA ILE A 64 -27.93 21.85 24.37
C ILE A 64 -28.31 20.48 24.96
N LYS A 65 -29.47 19.91 24.61
CA LYS A 65 -29.91 18.59 25.10
C LYS A 65 -29.13 17.44 24.45
N ALA A 66 -28.46 17.70 23.34
CA ALA A 66 -27.59 16.75 22.67
C ALA A 66 -26.23 16.55 23.39
N LEU A 67 -26.08 17.12 24.58
CA LEU A 67 -24.88 17.05 25.41
C LEU A 67 -25.25 16.54 26.80
N SER A 68 -24.49 15.58 27.31
CA SER A 68 -24.61 15.11 28.69
C SER A 68 -23.31 15.39 29.44
N ILE A 69 -23.40 15.94 30.65
CA ILE A 69 -22.24 16.15 31.51
C ILE A 69 -21.91 14.81 32.15
N VAL A 70 -20.65 14.39 32.01
CA VAL A 70 -20.16 13.11 32.53
C VAL A 70 -18.96 13.32 33.45
N SER A 71 -18.59 12.26 34.17
CA SER A 71 -17.45 12.31 35.07
C SER A 71 -16.12 12.15 34.32
N GLU A 72 -15.03 12.54 34.97
CA GLU A 72 -13.67 12.27 34.46
C GLU A 72 -13.39 10.77 34.31
N ALA A 73 -14.00 9.94 35.16
CA ALA A 73 -13.88 8.48 35.06
C ALA A 73 -14.49 7.94 33.77
N ASP A 74 -15.59 8.53 33.29
CA ASP A 74 -16.23 8.14 32.03
C ASP A 74 -15.37 8.52 30.81
N TYR A 75 -14.70 9.67 30.88
CA TYR A 75 -13.71 10.07 29.87
C TYR A 75 -12.51 9.12 29.84
N LEU A 76 -11.96 8.74 30.99
CA LEU A 76 -10.84 7.79 31.06
C LEU A 76 -11.23 6.41 30.53
N LYS A 77 -12.43 5.92 30.84
CA LYS A 77 -12.96 4.68 30.25
C LYS A 77 -13.04 4.77 28.73
N PHE A 78 -13.69 5.82 28.21
CA PHE A 78 -13.80 6.05 26.77
C PHE A 78 -12.43 6.13 26.08
N LYS A 79 -11.47 6.83 26.70
CA LYS A 79 -10.09 6.96 26.20
C LYS A 79 -9.37 5.61 26.16
N ASN A 80 -9.49 4.81 27.21
CA ASN A 80 -8.85 3.49 27.27
C ASN A 80 -9.47 2.51 26.27
N GLU A 81 -10.80 2.48 26.16
CA GLU A 81 -11.52 1.64 25.18
C GLU A 81 -11.16 2.02 23.73
N GLN A 82 -11.04 3.31 23.43
CA GLN A 82 -10.58 3.78 22.12
C GLN A 82 -9.11 3.41 21.87
N ASN A 83 -8.22 3.51 22.87
CA ASN A 83 -6.83 3.08 22.74
C ASN A 83 -6.68 1.57 22.54
N GLU A 84 -7.48 0.75 23.24
CA GLU A 84 -7.54 -0.71 23.03
C GLU A 84 -8.07 -1.06 21.63
N THR A 85 -9.04 -0.29 21.13
CA THR A 85 -9.57 -0.43 19.77
C THR A 85 -8.54 0.03 18.71
N ILE A 86 -7.70 1.04 18.98
CA ILE A 86 -6.61 1.47 18.09
C ILE A 86 -5.48 0.43 18.04
N SER A 87 -5.18 -0.24 19.16
CA SER A 87 -4.28 -1.41 19.15
C SER A 87 -4.82 -2.58 18.31
N SER A 88 -6.09 -2.55 17.90
CA SER A 88 -6.70 -3.51 16.95
C SER A 88 -7.20 -2.85 15.66
N GLY A 89 -6.96 -1.55 15.44
CA GLY A 89 -7.67 -0.74 14.45
C GLY A 89 -6.82 0.25 13.64
N ASN A 90 -5.53 0.39 13.97
CA ASN A 90 -4.52 1.01 13.11
C ASN A 90 -3.51 -0.07 12.69
N THR A 91 -3.87 -0.93 11.75
CA THR A 91 -2.90 -1.74 11.00
C THR A 91 -2.17 -0.87 9.98
N ALA A 92 -1.31 0.02 10.48
CA ALA A 92 0.05 -0.03 9.96
C ALA A 92 0.65 -1.26 10.63
N ASP A 93 0.52 -2.42 9.98
CA ASP A 93 0.91 -3.73 10.51
C ASP A 93 2.35 -3.71 10.99
N THR A 94 2.58 -3.50 12.29
CA THR A 94 3.73 -4.11 12.96
C THR A 94 3.35 -5.56 13.23
N GLU A 95 3.35 -6.33 12.15
CA GLU A 95 3.47 -7.77 12.22
C GLU A 95 4.65 -8.15 13.12
N THR A 96 4.52 -9.24 13.88
CA THR A 96 5.65 -9.78 14.61
C THR A 96 6.74 -10.23 13.64
N ASP A 97 8.00 -10.20 14.05
CA ASP A 97 9.13 -10.59 13.19
C ASP A 97 8.93 -11.98 12.57
N GLU A 98 8.34 -12.93 13.30
CA GLU A 98 8.04 -14.26 12.79
C GLU A 98 7.00 -14.24 11.65
N VAL A 99 5.92 -13.47 11.83
CA VAL A 99 4.86 -13.32 10.81
C VAL A 99 5.39 -12.54 9.61
N ALA A 100 6.26 -11.55 9.84
CA ALA A 100 6.96 -10.82 8.79
C ALA A 100 7.83 -11.74 7.93
N ILE A 101 8.63 -12.60 8.57
CA ILE A 101 9.48 -13.58 7.90
C ILE A 101 8.62 -14.54 7.09
N GLU A 102 7.56 -15.09 7.65
CA GLU A 102 6.66 -16.02 6.96
C GLU A 102 5.99 -15.35 5.75
N ARG A 103 5.51 -14.10 5.91
CA ARG A 103 4.93 -13.31 4.82
C ARG A 103 5.96 -13.02 3.73
N ILE A 104 7.19 -12.66 4.11
CA ILE A 104 8.29 -12.41 3.17
C ILE A 104 8.62 -13.68 2.39
N GLN A 105 8.75 -14.83 3.06
CA GLN A 105 8.96 -16.13 2.43
C GLN A 105 7.84 -16.49 1.47
N GLY A 106 6.57 -16.30 1.87
CA GLY A 106 5.42 -16.52 1.00
C GLY A 106 5.45 -15.65 -0.27
N ARG A 107 5.91 -14.38 -0.15
CA ARG A 107 6.09 -13.51 -1.32
C ARG A 107 7.20 -13.99 -2.26
N PHE A 108 8.30 -14.52 -1.72
CA PHE A 108 9.36 -15.10 -2.54
C PHE A 108 8.93 -16.38 -3.24
N GLN A 109 8.15 -17.22 -2.57
CA GLN A 109 7.56 -18.40 -3.20
C GLN A 109 6.68 -18.01 -4.39
N ILE A 110 5.82 -16.99 -4.24
CA ILE A 110 5.02 -16.46 -5.34
C ILE A 110 5.90 -15.96 -6.49
N LEU A 111 7.01 -15.27 -6.19
CA LEU A 111 7.96 -14.81 -7.21
C LEU A 111 8.57 -15.98 -7.99
N GLU A 112 8.97 -17.05 -7.31
CA GLU A 112 9.50 -18.27 -7.94
C GLU A 112 8.43 -18.92 -8.82
N GLU A 113 7.23 -19.16 -8.29
CA GLU A 113 6.11 -19.77 -9.04
C GLU A 113 5.73 -18.95 -10.30
N MET A 114 5.71 -17.62 -10.20
CA MET A 114 5.47 -16.73 -11.34
C MET A 114 6.60 -16.79 -12.37
N THR A 115 7.84 -16.92 -11.92
CA THR A 115 9.01 -17.10 -12.80
C THR A 115 8.90 -18.42 -13.57
N GLU A 116 8.49 -19.50 -12.91
CA GLU A 116 8.22 -20.78 -13.58
C GLU A 116 7.09 -20.66 -14.60
N ALA A 117 6.02 -19.93 -14.27
CA ALA A 117 4.91 -19.69 -15.18
C ALA A 117 5.32 -18.90 -16.43
N LEU A 118 6.32 -18.01 -16.33
CA LEU A 118 6.92 -17.31 -17.47
C LEU A 118 7.70 -18.27 -18.37
N ILE A 119 8.56 -19.11 -17.77
CA ILE A 119 9.36 -20.10 -18.51
C ILE A 119 8.45 -21.10 -19.25
N GLN A 120 7.35 -21.51 -18.61
CA GLN A 120 6.33 -22.38 -19.19
C GLN A 120 5.37 -21.66 -20.16
N GLN A 121 5.61 -20.37 -20.47
CA GLN A 121 4.82 -19.54 -21.38
C GLN A 121 3.33 -19.33 -20.98
N LYS A 122 2.98 -19.62 -19.73
CA LYS A 122 1.64 -19.40 -19.16
C LYS A 122 1.37 -17.91 -18.94
N VAL A 123 2.40 -17.18 -18.51
CA VAL A 123 2.39 -15.72 -18.34
C VAL A 123 3.30 -15.10 -19.40
N LYS A 124 3.01 -13.87 -19.85
CA LYS A 124 3.77 -13.20 -20.94
C LYS A 124 4.88 -12.27 -20.45
N GLY A 125 4.70 -11.70 -19.27
CA GLY A 125 5.69 -10.86 -18.60
C GLY A 125 5.27 -10.61 -17.15
N MET A 126 6.23 -10.20 -16.32
CA MET A 126 5.98 -9.75 -14.96
C MET A 126 6.86 -8.54 -14.67
N ILE A 127 6.37 -7.65 -13.80
CA ILE A 127 7.17 -6.55 -13.23
C ILE A 127 7.37 -6.87 -11.76
N VAL A 128 8.62 -6.96 -11.33
CA VAL A 128 8.99 -7.29 -9.97
C VAL A 128 9.45 -6.03 -9.26
N SER A 129 8.76 -5.64 -8.19
CA SER A 129 9.09 -4.46 -7.40
C SER A 129 9.24 -4.83 -5.93
N GLY A 130 10.12 -4.12 -5.22
CA GLY A 130 10.32 -4.25 -3.79
C GLY A 130 11.62 -3.60 -3.31
N PRO A 131 11.86 -3.53 -2.00
CA PRO A 131 13.06 -2.90 -1.44
C PRO A 131 14.39 -3.44 -2.03
N PRO A 132 15.45 -2.63 -2.06
CA PRO A 132 16.77 -3.08 -2.48
C PRO A 132 17.33 -4.12 -1.48
N GLY A 133 18.18 -5.03 -1.96
CA GLY A 133 18.90 -5.98 -1.10
C GLY A 133 18.11 -7.18 -0.56
N ILE A 134 16.82 -7.32 -0.88
CA ILE A 134 16.01 -8.45 -0.41
C ILE A 134 16.19 -9.74 -1.22
N GLY A 135 16.93 -9.70 -2.34
CA GLY A 135 17.21 -10.90 -3.15
C GLY A 135 16.23 -11.19 -4.30
N LYS A 136 15.48 -10.18 -4.79
CA LYS A 136 14.54 -10.34 -5.93
C LYS A 136 15.24 -10.90 -7.18
N SER A 137 16.31 -10.25 -7.62
CA SER A 137 17.08 -10.66 -8.81
C SER A 137 17.69 -12.05 -8.60
N TYR A 138 18.17 -12.35 -7.39
CA TYR A 138 18.67 -13.69 -7.06
C TYR A 138 17.60 -14.78 -7.19
N GLY A 139 16.38 -14.56 -6.71
CA GLY A 139 15.28 -15.52 -6.81
C GLY A 139 14.91 -15.83 -8.27
N VAL A 140 14.81 -14.79 -9.11
CA VAL A 140 14.55 -14.94 -10.55
C VAL A 140 15.69 -15.66 -11.25
N GLU A 141 16.94 -15.19 -11.07
CA GLU A 141 18.13 -15.80 -11.68
C GLU A 141 18.32 -17.26 -11.26
N SER A 142 18.12 -17.58 -9.98
CA SER A 142 18.22 -18.94 -9.44
C SER A 142 17.19 -19.86 -10.11
N THR A 143 15.94 -19.43 -10.19
CA THR A 143 14.87 -20.20 -10.84
C THR A 143 15.17 -20.43 -12.32
N MET A 144 15.60 -19.39 -13.04
CA MET A 144 15.97 -19.52 -14.46
C MET A 144 17.15 -20.46 -14.69
N ASN A 145 18.21 -20.36 -13.86
CA ASN A 145 19.37 -21.25 -13.95
C ASN A 145 19.01 -22.71 -13.67
N LYS A 146 18.10 -22.99 -12.71
CA LYS A 146 17.60 -24.35 -12.46
C LYS A 146 16.98 -24.96 -13.72
N PHE A 147 16.16 -24.20 -14.46
CA PHE A 147 15.53 -24.67 -15.69
C PHE A 147 16.52 -24.86 -16.84
N SER A 148 17.50 -23.97 -16.98
CA SER A 148 18.49 -24.07 -18.05
C SER A 148 19.63 -25.04 -17.78
N THR A 149 19.75 -25.60 -16.58
CA THR A 149 20.74 -26.62 -16.27
C THR A 149 20.61 -27.82 -17.23
N PHE A 150 19.37 -28.20 -17.61
CA PHE A 150 19.12 -29.26 -18.58
C PHE A 150 19.56 -28.89 -20.00
N ASP A 151 19.28 -27.65 -20.43
CA ASP A 151 19.70 -27.14 -21.74
C ASP A 151 21.24 -27.07 -21.83
N ASP A 152 21.93 -26.64 -20.76
CA ASP A 152 23.39 -26.57 -20.68
C ASP A 152 24.03 -27.97 -20.81
N ILE A 153 23.49 -28.98 -20.11
CA ILE A 153 23.95 -30.37 -20.20
C ILE A 153 23.75 -30.92 -21.62
N ALA A 154 22.66 -30.54 -22.28
CA ALA A 154 22.36 -30.93 -23.65
C ALA A 154 23.15 -30.16 -24.72
N GLY A 155 23.96 -29.16 -24.32
CA GLY A 155 24.68 -28.27 -25.24
C GLY A 155 23.76 -27.35 -26.05
N ALA A 156 22.51 -27.16 -25.61
CA ALA A 156 21.56 -26.28 -26.25
C ALA A 156 21.84 -24.81 -25.88
N LYS A 157 21.47 -23.89 -26.77
CA LYS A 157 21.59 -22.45 -26.49
C LYS A 157 20.66 -22.09 -25.33
N ARG A 158 21.17 -21.36 -24.33
CA ARG A 158 20.35 -20.86 -23.22
C ARG A 158 19.20 -20.02 -23.76
N LYS A 159 18.01 -20.31 -23.26
CA LYS A 159 16.77 -19.63 -23.64
C LYS A 159 16.53 -18.35 -22.84
N PHE A 160 17.35 -18.06 -21.84
CA PHE A 160 17.20 -16.85 -21.04
C PHE A 160 18.44 -15.98 -21.04
N GLU A 161 18.22 -14.69 -20.81
CA GLU A 161 19.27 -13.70 -20.63
C GLU A 161 18.87 -12.68 -19.58
N VAL A 162 19.86 -12.21 -18.82
CA VAL A 162 19.72 -11.14 -17.83
C VAL A 162 20.51 -9.95 -18.32
N VAL A 163 19.81 -8.84 -18.55
CA VAL A 163 20.38 -7.55 -18.89
C VAL A 163 20.41 -6.70 -17.62
N LYS A 164 21.57 -6.16 -17.27
CA LYS A 164 21.75 -5.33 -16.06
C LYS A 164 22.04 -3.88 -16.44
N GLY A 165 21.38 -2.93 -15.78
CA GLY A 165 21.65 -1.49 -15.92
C GLY A 165 20.92 -0.81 -17.08
N ALA A 166 21.47 0.29 -17.61
CA ALA A 166 20.76 1.12 -18.59
C ALA A 166 20.69 0.47 -19.98
N MET A 167 19.49 0.50 -20.58
CA MET A 167 19.24 0.02 -21.94
C MET A 167 18.48 1.09 -22.73
N SER A 168 18.94 1.34 -23.96
CA SER A 168 18.24 2.21 -24.90
C SER A 168 17.07 1.46 -25.56
N PRO A 169 16.10 2.17 -26.16
CA PRO A 169 15.05 1.54 -26.97
C PRO A 169 15.64 0.59 -28.06
N ILE A 170 16.83 0.93 -28.60
CA ILE A 170 17.52 0.10 -29.61
C ILE A 170 18.07 -1.19 -29.07
N GLY A 171 18.61 -1.13 -27.86
CA GLY A 171 18.97 -2.33 -27.12
C GLY A 171 17.75 -3.21 -26.90
N LEU A 172 16.66 -2.61 -26.40
CA LEU A 172 15.44 -3.35 -26.07
C LEU A 172 14.86 -4.11 -27.26
N TYR A 173 14.64 -3.44 -28.40
CA TYR A 173 14.08 -4.10 -29.59
C TYR A 173 14.97 -5.24 -30.09
N LYS A 174 16.28 -5.02 -30.18
CA LYS A 174 17.23 -6.06 -30.60
C LYS A 174 17.21 -7.25 -29.64
N LYS A 175 17.19 -6.99 -28.34
CA LYS A 175 17.17 -8.03 -27.31
C LYS A 175 15.90 -8.87 -27.38
N LEU A 176 14.74 -8.22 -27.57
CA LEU A 176 13.46 -8.89 -27.78
C LEU A 176 13.47 -9.73 -29.07
N TYR A 177 14.07 -9.23 -30.15
CA TYR A 177 14.18 -9.96 -31.41
C TYR A 177 15.09 -11.19 -31.29
N GLU A 178 16.26 -11.05 -30.66
CA GLU A 178 17.20 -12.15 -30.38
C GLU A 178 16.61 -13.26 -29.53
N HIS A 179 15.59 -12.95 -28.72
CA HIS A 179 14.87 -13.86 -27.83
C HIS A 179 13.39 -14.02 -28.22
N SER A 180 13.09 -13.95 -29.52
CA SER A 180 11.72 -14.12 -30.03
C SER A 180 11.26 -15.58 -30.13
N ASP A 181 12.18 -16.54 -29.98
CA ASP A 181 11.87 -17.97 -30.03
C ASP A 181 10.99 -18.43 -28.84
N PRO A 182 10.13 -19.45 -29.04
CA PRO A 182 9.27 -19.94 -27.98
C PRO A 182 10.05 -20.40 -26.74
N GLY A 183 9.64 -19.90 -25.58
CA GLY A 183 10.21 -20.27 -24.28
C GLY A 183 11.45 -19.47 -23.91
N HIS A 184 11.82 -18.50 -24.73
CA HIS A 184 12.84 -17.54 -24.35
C HIS A 184 12.30 -16.52 -23.36
N VAL A 185 13.13 -16.13 -22.39
CA VAL A 185 12.80 -15.15 -21.36
C VAL A 185 13.94 -14.15 -21.20
N VAL A 186 13.64 -12.87 -21.27
CA VAL A 186 14.63 -11.79 -21.03
C VAL A 186 14.29 -11.09 -19.72
N CYS A 187 15.25 -11.05 -18.81
CA CYS A 187 15.14 -10.33 -17.54
C CYS A 187 15.88 -9.00 -17.64
N PHE A 188 15.18 -7.91 -17.33
CA PHE A 188 15.74 -6.56 -17.27
C PHE A 188 15.88 -6.16 -15.79
N ASP A 189 17.11 -6.20 -15.28
CA ASP A 189 17.46 -5.93 -13.88
C ASP A 189 18.07 -4.53 -13.76
N ASP A 190 17.57 -3.70 -12.85
CA ASP A 190 17.95 -2.29 -12.70
C ASP A 190 17.88 -1.46 -14.01
N CYS A 191 16.93 -1.80 -14.91
CA CYS A 191 16.71 -1.12 -16.19
C CYS A 191 15.62 -0.05 -16.12
N ASP A 192 15.58 0.77 -15.06
CA ASP A 192 14.51 1.74 -14.83
C ASP A 192 14.32 2.74 -16.00
N VAL A 193 15.41 3.03 -16.73
CA VAL A 193 15.41 3.91 -17.91
C VAL A 193 14.36 3.51 -18.96
N ILE A 194 14.13 2.21 -19.15
CA ILE A 194 13.12 1.70 -20.11
C ILE A 194 11.71 2.12 -19.72
N LEU A 195 11.44 2.27 -18.41
CA LEU A 195 10.12 2.63 -17.90
C LEU A 195 9.81 4.12 -18.02
N TYR A 196 10.83 4.95 -18.28
CA TYR A 196 10.68 6.40 -18.45
C TYR A 196 10.77 6.85 -19.91
N ASP A 197 11.08 5.94 -20.83
CA ASP A 197 11.17 6.22 -22.26
C ASP A 197 9.89 5.77 -22.99
N ASP A 198 9.18 6.71 -23.61
CA ASP A 198 7.90 6.45 -24.29
C ASP A 198 8.02 5.42 -25.42
N LEU A 199 9.14 5.40 -26.14
CA LEU A 199 9.38 4.48 -27.24
C LEU A 199 9.60 3.07 -26.72
N ALA A 200 10.40 2.94 -25.66
CA ALA A 200 10.65 1.67 -25.00
C ALA A 200 9.37 1.10 -24.35
N LEU A 201 8.54 1.94 -23.73
CA LEU A 201 7.23 1.55 -23.21
C LEU A 201 6.29 1.02 -24.30
N ASN A 202 6.24 1.68 -25.46
CA ASN A 202 5.43 1.21 -26.58
C ASN A 202 5.91 -0.15 -27.12
N LEU A 203 7.22 -0.37 -27.18
CA LEU A 203 7.80 -1.67 -27.53
C LEU A 203 7.42 -2.76 -26.51
N LEU A 204 7.54 -2.47 -25.21
CA LEU A 204 7.14 -3.41 -24.15
C LEU A 204 5.65 -3.72 -24.22
N LYS A 205 4.80 -2.72 -24.47
CA LYS A 205 3.35 -2.93 -24.61
C LYS A 205 3.03 -3.89 -25.75
N ALA A 206 3.68 -3.75 -26.90
CA ALA A 206 3.52 -4.67 -28.03
C ALA A 206 4.10 -6.07 -27.72
N ALA A 207 5.23 -6.14 -27.01
CA ALA A 207 5.85 -7.41 -26.60
C ALA A 207 5.01 -8.19 -25.57
N LEU A 208 4.29 -7.48 -24.72
CA LEU A 208 3.49 -8.04 -23.62
C LEU A 208 2.00 -8.10 -23.94
N ASP A 209 1.62 -7.84 -25.19
CA ASP A 209 0.23 -7.94 -25.62
C ASP A 209 -0.32 -9.36 -25.40
N THR A 210 -1.61 -9.45 -25.07
CA THR A 210 -2.26 -10.73 -24.72
C THR A 210 -2.69 -11.55 -25.93
N GLY A 211 -2.57 -10.98 -27.14
CA GLY A 211 -2.86 -11.65 -28.40
C GLY A 211 -1.99 -12.88 -28.67
N ARG A 212 -2.50 -13.79 -29.51
CA ARG A 212 -1.79 -15.03 -29.89
C ARG A 212 -0.50 -14.73 -30.66
N THR A 213 -0.52 -13.70 -31.50
CA THR A 213 0.62 -13.25 -32.31
C THR A 213 0.93 -11.83 -31.91
N ARG A 214 2.20 -11.55 -31.64
CA ARG A 214 2.71 -10.24 -31.25
C ARG A 214 3.69 -9.79 -32.31
N THR A 215 3.37 -8.67 -32.96
CA THR A 215 4.23 -8.09 -33.99
C THR A 215 4.73 -6.75 -33.49
N LEU A 216 6.05 -6.62 -33.36
CA LEU A 216 6.69 -5.37 -32.97
C LEU A 216 7.16 -4.68 -34.24
N HIS A 217 6.80 -3.42 -34.39
CA HIS A 217 7.29 -2.55 -35.46
C HIS A 217 8.09 -1.44 -34.82
N TRP A 218 9.22 -1.12 -35.44
CA TRP A 218 10.03 -0.01 -35.01
C TRP A 218 10.83 0.63 -36.14
#